data_AF-A0A2N1N6C6-F1
#
_entry.id   AF-A0A2N1N6C6-F1
#
_cell.length_a   1.000
_cell.length_b   1.000
_cell.length_c   1.000
_cell.angle_alpha   90.00
_cell.angle_beta   90.00
_cell.angle_gamma   90.00
#
_symmetry.space_group_name_H-M   'P 1'
#
loop_
_entity.id
_entity.type
_entity.pdbx_description
1 polymer ?
#
loop_
_entity_poly.entity_id
_entity_poly.type
_entity_poly.pdbx_seq_one_letter_code
_entity_poly.pdbx_strand_id
1 'polypeptide(L)'
;MGDQKLIAYNNSETNLDELNIWLNNTSEKPNSWSLVDQPKLISLCEIFHEDIKRQIQNLLENKQKILMTGVTKLSSSKIRYYRVEFENYLLTSDDYQIIGSIIVNNERFDDLSVKFHMKSISGFSIIIKEYKELDKEIKGDLKVVWQLIGKPKSIGYFSKQTRNNEVFNTEFETEIPEQKISLQIDVKEELSPDFIIATSIQYPPTNYEYMLQVVVKSWSGKIIDLDIINFGSFDKTQDKAVCNQSQSTRICYRRFWL
;
A
#
# COMPACT_ATOMS: atom_id res chain seq x y z
N MET A 1 68.11 -2.91 16.97
CA MET A 1 67.25 -3.38 15.87
C MET A 1 65.92 -3.71 16.49
N GLY A 2 64.88 -2.93 16.19
CA GLY A 2 63.57 -3.12 16.80
C GLY A 2 62.82 -4.25 16.09
N ASP A 3 62.26 -5.17 16.86
CA ASP A 3 61.41 -6.25 16.36
C ASP A 3 60.22 -5.66 15.59
N GLN A 4 60.19 -5.87 14.27
CA GLN A 4 59.04 -5.51 13.43
C GLN A 4 57.94 -6.54 13.64
N LYS A 5 56.93 -6.19 14.44
CA LYS A 5 55.72 -7.00 14.60
C LYS A 5 54.81 -6.83 13.39
N LEU A 6 54.42 -7.95 12.80
CA LEU A 6 53.41 -8.01 11.74
C LEU A 6 52.10 -8.56 12.33
N ILE A 7 50.99 -7.91 11.98
CA ILE A 7 49.64 -8.34 12.38
C ILE A 7 49.10 -9.20 11.25
N ALA A 8 48.86 -10.48 11.55
CA ALA A 8 48.19 -11.40 10.63
C ALA A 8 46.67 -11.18 10.64
N TYR A 9 45.97 -11.64 9.59
CA TYR A 9 44.52 -11.43 9.39
C TYR A 9 43.63 -12.01 10.51
N ASN A 10 44.13 -13.01 11.23
CA ASN A 10 43.53 -13.62 12.42
C ASN A 10 43.87 -12.87 13.73
N ASN A 11 44.44 -11.66 13.65
CA ASN A 11 44.95 -10.86 14.77
C ASN A 11 46.07 -11.51 15.60
N SER A 12 46.81 -12.49 15.05
CA SER A 12 48.03 -12.99 15.72
C SER A 12 49.23 -12.10 15.37
N GLU A 13 50.02 -11.73 16.38
CA GLU A 13 51.34 -11.10 16.19
C GLU A 13 52.35 -12.19 15.81
N THR A 14 53.09 -11.99 14.72
CA THR A 14 54.08 -12.98 14.22
C THR A 14 55.41 -12.30 13.91
N ASN A 15 56.53 -12.97 14.20
CA ASN A 15 57.89 -12.47 13.92
C ASN A 15 58.39 -12.94 12.53
N LEU A 16 59.48 -12.34 12.02
CA LEU A 16 59.95 -12.50 10.63
C LEU A 16 60.35 -13.95 10.25
N ASP A 17 60.94 -14.71 11.17
CA ASP A 17 61.32 -16.12 10.94
C ASP A 17 60.10 -17.05 10.89
N GLU A 18 59.07 -16.74 11.68
CA GLU A 18 57.78 -17.44 11.64
C GLU A 18 57.02 -17.14 10.35
N LEU A 19 57.28 -16.00 9.71
CA LEU A 19 56.65 -15.62 8.45
C LEU A 19 57.06 -16.53 7.29
N ASN A 20 58.33 -16.94 7.20
CA ASN A 20 58.80 -17.89 6.19
C ASN A 20 58.19 -19.29 6.39
N ILE A 21 58.07 -19.73 7.65
CA ILE A 21 57.41 -20.99 8.01
C ILE A 21 55.92 -20.91 7.69
N TRP A 22 55.28 -19.79 8.02
CA TRP A 22 53.88 -19.53 7.69
C TRP A 22 53.65 -19.58 6.18
N LEU A 23 54.44 -18.84 5.38
CA LEU A 23 54.32 -18.77 3.92
C LEU A 23 54.39 -20.17 3.25
N ASN A 24 55.35 -20.99 3.70
CA ASN A 24 55.50 -22.36 3.21
C ASN A 24 54.28 -23.21 3.60
N ASN A 25 53.80 -23.09 4.84
CA ASN A 25 52.63 -23.83 5.32
C ASN A 25 51.32 -23.41 4.63
N THR A 26 51.13 -22.13 4.29
CA THR A 26 49.96 -21.66 3.54
C THR A 26 49.97 -22.20 2.12
N SER A 27 51.14 -22.30 1.47
CA SER A 27 51.26 -22.80 0.10
C SER A 27 50.83 -24.28 -0.06
N GLU A 28 51.01 -25.09 0.99
CA GLU A 28 50.71 -26.52 0.99
C GLU A 28 49.27 -26.85 1.42
N LYS A 29 48.51 -25.88 1.95
CA LYS A 29 47.16 -26.10 2.53
C LYS A 29 46.13 -25.13 1.95
N PRO A 30 45.59 -25.41 0.74
CA PRO A 30 44.59 -24.55 0.08
C PRO A 30 43.34 -24.29 0.95
N ASN A 31 42.97 -25.26 1.78
CA ASN A 31 41.83 -25.17 2.71
C ASN A 31 42.04 -24.17 3.86
N SER A 32 43.26 -23.64 4.02
CA SER A 32 43.59 -22.64 5.04
C SER A 32 43.66 -21.22 4.48
N TRP A 33 43.38 -21.04 3.18
CA TRP A 33 43.42 -19.73 2.55
C TRP A 33 42.23 -18.88 2.99
N SER A 34 42.54 -17.70 3.51
CA SER A 34 41.57 -16.66 3.81
C SER A 34 41.67 -15.55 2.78
N LEU A 35 40.56 -14.86 2.53
CA LEU A 35 40.54 -13.68 1.68
C LEU A 35 41.37 -12.56 2.36
N VAL A 36 42.49 -12.18 1.76
CA VAL A 36 43.41 -11.19 2.35
C VAL A 36 42.93 -9.76 2.08
N ASP A 37 42.36 -9.53 0.90
CA ASP A 37 41.82 -8.24 0.49
C ASP A 37 40.30 -8.27 0.47
N GLN A 38 39.67 -7.13 0.74
CA GLN A 38 38.23 -6.96 0.58
C GLN A 38 37.94 -6.75 -0.91
N PRO A 39 37.43 -7.75 -1.66
CA PRO A 39 37.09 -7.56 -3.06
C PRO A 39 36.01 -6.49 -3.16
N LYS A 40 35.99 -5.81 -4.30
CA LYS A 40 34.93 -4.85 -4.61
C LYS A 40 33.58 -5.53 -4.44
N LEU A 41 32.82 -5.08 -3.44
CA LEU A 41 31.47 -5.56 -3.20
C LEU A 41 30.55 -4.97 -4.28
N ILE A 42 29.86 -5.86 -4.99
CA ILE A 42 28.77 -5.50 -5.89
C ILE A 42 27.46 -5.91 -5.24
N SER A 43 26.39 -5.15 -5.48
CA SER A 43 25.07 -5.59 -5.07
C SER A 43 24.72 -6.90 -5.79
N LEU A 44 24.02 -7.82 -5.13
CA LEU A 44 23.50 -9.03 -5.78
C LEU A 44 22.67 -8.68 -7.03
N CYS A 45 22.01 -7.51 -7.04
CA CYS A 45 21.24 -7.02 -8.16
C CYS A 45 22.10 -6.77 -9.42
N GLU A 46 23.39 -6.42 -9.26
CA GLU A 46 24.30 -6.09 -10.35
C GLU A 46 24.71 -7.30 -11.19
N ILE A 47 24.55 -8.51 -10.64
CA ILE A 47 24.88 -9.78 -11.30
C ILE A 47 23.83 -10.14 -12.36
N PHE A 48 22.59 -9.65 -12.23
CA PHE A 48 21.52 -9.99 -13.16
C PHE A 48 21.62 -9.25 -14.49
N HIS A 49 20.98 -9.81 -15.52
CA HIS A 49 20.76 -9.11 -16.80
C HIS A 49 19.89 -7.86 -16.61
N GLU A 50 20.04 -6.90 -17.53
CA GLU A 50 19.40 -5.57 -17.44
C GLU A 50 17.88 -5.62 -17.28
N ASP A 51 17.19 -6.58 -17.89
CA ASP A 51 15.74 -6.71 -17.71
C ASP A 51 15.32 -7.05 -16.28
N ILE A 52 16.06 -7.95 -15.63
CA ILE A 52 15.81 -8.33 -14.24
C ILE A 52 16.21 -7.18 -13.31
N LYS A 53 17.35 -6.53 -13.57
CA LYS A 53 17.77 -5.33 -12.84
C LYS A 53 16.70 -4.25 -12.87
N ARG A 54 16.16 -3.93 -14.04
CA ARG A 54 15.09 -2.95 -14.21
C ARG A 54 13.82 -3.35 -13.45
N GLN A 55 13.44 -4.63 -13.47
CA GLN A 55 12.31 -5.11 -12.67
C GLN A 55 12.56 -4.94 -11.17
N ILE A 56 13.74 -5.32 -10.67
CA ILE A 56 14.10 -5.18 -9.26
C ILE A 56 14.13 -3.69 -8.85
N GLN A 57 14.75 -2.83 -9.65
CA GLN A 57 14.78 -1.39 -9.40
C GLN A 57 13.37 -0.81 -9.32
N ASN A 58 12.50 -1.16 -10.28
CA ASN A 58 11.10 -0.73 -10.26
C ASN A 58 10.36 -1.22 -9.00
N LEU A 59 10.68 -2.40 -8.46
CA LEU A 59 10.11 -2.89 -7.20
C LEU A 59 10.65 -2.15 -5.97
N LEU A 60 11.91 -1.70 -6.02
CA LEU A 60 12.58 -0.96 -4.95
C LEU A 60 12.31 0.55 -4.97
N GLU A 61 11.71 1.07 -6.05
CA GLU A 61 11.27 2.45 -6.14
C GLU A 61 10.29 2.81 -5.01
N ASN A 62 10.40 4.04 -4.50
CA ASN A 62 9.57 4.55 -3.41
C ASN A 62 8.18 5.02 -3.91
N LYS A 63 7.60 4.29 -4.87
CA LYS A 63 6.29 4.57 -5.47
C LYS A 63 5.22 3.68 -4.85
N GLN A 64 3.99 4.20 -4.78
CA GLN A 64 2.85 3.38 -4.42
C GLN A 64 2.46 2.47 -5.57
N LYS A 65 2.06 1.24 -5.24
CA LYS A 65 1.61 0.24 -6.21
C LYS A 65 0.42 -0.54 -5.68
N ILE A 66 -0.31 -1.16 -6.59
CA ILE A 66 -1.29 -2.18 -6.21
C ILE A 66 -0.53 -3.44 -5.83
N LEU A 67 -0.53 -3.77 -4.54
CA LEU A 67 0.18 -4.92 -4.00
C LEU A 67 -0.65 -6.20 -4.13
N MET A 68 -1.95 -6.09 -3.90
CA MET A 68 -2.89 -7.22 -3.93
C MET A 68 -4.27 -6.74 -4.38
N THR A 69 -5.04 -7.62 -5.01
CA THR A 69 -6.45 -7.41 -5.30
C THR A 69 -7.23 -8.62 -4.84
N GLY A 70 -8.51 -8.44 -4.54
CA GLY A 70 -9.36 -9.54 -4.15
C GLY A 70 -10.84 -9.24 -4.28
N VAL A 71 -11.62 -10.31 -4.16
CA VAL A 71 -13.09 -10.28 -4.22
C VAL A 71 -13.63 -11.03 -3.02
N THR A 72 -14.33 -10.33 -2.13
CA THR A 72 -15.01 -10.94 -0.99
C THR A 72 -16.47 -11.14 -1.35
N LYS A 73 -16.90 -12.40 -1.52
CA LYS A 73 -18.31 -12.75 -1.74
C LYS A 73 -19.07 -12.61 -0.42
N LEU A 74 -20.23 -11.99 -0.47
CA LEU A 74 -21.06 -11.72 0.70
C LEU A 74 -22.20 -12.72 0.70
N SER A 75 -22.22 -13.62 1.69
CA SER A 75 -23.16 -14.74 1.76
C SER A 75 -24.58 -14.31 2.15
N SER A 76 -24.73 -13.11 2.72
CA SER A 76 -26.02 -12.52 3.08
C SER A 76 -25.96 -10.99 2.99
N SER A 77 -27.06 -10.39 2.52
CA SER A 77 -27.31 -8.95 2.59
C SER A 77 -27.41 -8.43 4.04
N LYS A 78 -27.64 -9.32 5.02
CA LYS A 78 -27.81 -8.96 6.44
C LYS A 78 -26.48 -8.84 7.20
N ILE A 79 -25.47 -9.63 6.82
CA ILE A 79 -24.17 -9.58 7.49
C ILE A 79 -23.45 -8.32 7.01
N ARG A 80 -23.08 -7.45 7.95
CA ARG A 80 -22.43 -6.16 7.68
C ARG A 80 -20.94 -6.14 7.97
N TYR A 81 -20.37 -7.24 8.45
CA TYR A 81 -18.97 -7.34 8.84
C TYR A 81 -18.35 -8.62 8.26
N TYR A 82 -17.19 -8.48 7.60
CA TYR A 82 -16.44 -9.59 7.04
C TYR A 82 -14.95 -9.42 7.33
N ARG A 83 -14.28 -10.49 7.77
CA ARG A 83 -12.82 -10.53 7.89
C ARG A 83 -12.22 -11.05 6.59
N VAL A 84 -11.24 -10.32 6.05
CA VAL A 84 -10.36 -10.79 4.98
C VAL A 84 -9.05 -11.15 5.61
N GLU A 85 -8.61 -12.39 5.42
CA GLU A 85 -7.35 -12.91 5.94
C GLU A 85 -6.37 -13.14 4.80
N PHE A 86 -5.12 -12.74 5.01
CA PHE A 86 -4.03 -13.02 4.08
C PHE A 86 -3.41 -14.36 4.44
N GLU A 87 -3.47 -15.30 3.50
CA GLU A 87 -2.74 -16.55 3.64
C GLU A 87 -1.23 -16.26 3.73
N ASN A 88 -0.55 -16.87 4.71
CA ASN A 88 0.91 -16.88 4.86
C ASN A 88 1.62 -15.57 5.29
N TYR A 89 0.95 -14.64 5.98
CA TYR A 89 1.56 -13.43 6.58
C TYR A 89 2.52 -12.69 5.63
N LEU A 90 2.06 -12.46 4.41
CA LEU A 90 2.87 -11.96 3.31
C LEU A 90 3.40 -10.52 3.50
N LEU A 91 2.88 -9.79 4.49
CA LEU A 91 3.18 -8.38 4.73
C LEU A 91 4.10 -8.22 5.95
N THR A 92 5.07 -7.31 5.85
CA THR A 92 5.96 -6.92 6.96
C THR A 92 5.45 -5.70 7.74
N SER A 93 4.46 -4.99 7.21
CA SER A 93 3.90 -3.76 7.80
C SER A 93 2.42 -3.60 7.41
N ASP A 94 1.64 -2.94 8.26
CA ASP A 94 0.24 -2.58 8.04
C ASP A 94 0.04 -1.15 7.48
N ASP A 95 1.15 -0.49 7.11
CA ASP A 95 1.20 0.82 6.44
C ASP A 95 0.76 0.74 4.96
N TYR A 96 -0.38 0.11 4.74
CA TYR A 96 -1.04 0.02 3.44
C TYR A 96 -2.43 0.65 3.49
N GLN A 97 -2.91 1.04 2.31
CA GLN A 97 -4.26 1.54 2.08
C GLN A 97 -5.11 0.45 1.43
N ILE A 98 -6.41 0.47 1.72
CA ILE A 98 -7.39 -0.37 1.04
C ILE A 98 -8.41 0.55 0.40
N ILE A 99 -8.66 0.32 -0.88
CA ILE A 99 -9.78 0.91 -1.60
C ILE A 99 -10.65 -0.22 -2.15
N GLY A 100 -11.93 0.04 -2.32
CA GLY A 100 -12.83 -0.97 -2.87
C GLY A 100 -14.24 -0.45 -3.03
N SER A 101 -15.06 -1.27 -3.66
CA SER A 101 -16.45 -0.95 -3.95
C SER A 101 -17.32 -2.19 -3.85
N ILE A 102 -18.61 -1.97 -3.63
CA ILE A 102 -19.63 -3.00 -3.60
C ILE A 102 -20.16 -3.17 -5.03
N ILE A 103 -20.20 -4.42 -5.48
CA ILE A 103 -20.66 -4.81 -6.79
C ILE A 103 -21.86 -5.76 -6.61
N VAL A 104 -22.93 -5.51 -7.34
CA VAL A 104 -24.12 -6.38 -7.44
C VAL A 104 -24.34 -6.66 -8.91
N ASN A 105 -24.45 -7.94 -9.30
CA ASN A 105 -24.69 -8.34 -10.69
C ASN A 105 -23.70 -7.70 -11.71
N ASN A 106 -22.44 -7.57 -11.31
CA ASN A 106 -21.34 -6.93 -12.06
C ASN A 106 -21.43 -5.42 -12.25
N GLU A 107 -22.39 -4.76 -11.61
CA GLU A 107 -22.50 -3.31 -11.59
C GLU A 107 -22.15 -2.76 -10.20
N ARG A 108 -21.59 -1.55 -10.19
CA ARG A 108 -21.30 -0.84 -8.94
C ARG A 108 -22.61 -0.50 -8.25
N PHE A 109 -22.69 -0.78 -6.95
CA PHE A 109 -23.89 -0.54 -6.14
C PHE A 109 -23.66 0.62 -5.17
N ASP A 110 -24.17 1.80 -5.52
CA ASP A 110 -23.89 3.06 -4.79
C ASP A 110 -24.78 3.30 -3.56
N ASP A 111 -25.85 2.52 -3.38
CA ASP A 111 -26.74 2.66 -2.20
C ASP A 111 -26.10 2.09 -0.91
N LEU A 112 -25.03 1.30 -1.05
CA LEU A 112 -24.22 0.80 0.05
C LEU A 112 -22.83 1.44 0.05
N SER A 113 -22.35 1.70 1.25
CA SER A 113 -20.97 2.10 1.53
C SER A 113 -20.16 0.90 2.02
N VAL A 114 -18.87 0.89 1.67
CA VAL A 114 -17.89 -0.02 2.25
C VAL A 114 -16.84 0.78 3.02
N LYS A 115 -16.58 0.37 4.25
CA LYS A 115 -15.47 0.86 5.07
C LYS A 115 -14.50 -0.28 5.33
N PHE A 116 -13.21 0.02 5.30
CA PHE A 116 -12.15 -0.91 5.62
C PHE A 116 -11.53 -0.53 6.96
N HIS A 117 -11.47 -1.47 7.90
CA HIS A 117 -11.01 -1.22 9.26
C HIS A 117 -10.16 -2.39 9.79
N MET A 118 -9.60 -2.23 10.99
CA MET A 118 -8.82 -3.27 11.68
C MET A 118 -7.73 -3.88 10.78
N LYS A 119 -6.99 -3.02 10.08
CA LYS A 119 -5.86 -3.41 9.23
C LYS A 119 -4.75 -4.00 10.10
N SER A 120 -4.07 -4.98 9.54
CA SER A 120 -2.96 -5.69 10.18
C SER A 120 -2.16 -6.42 9.10
N ILE A 121 -0.97 -6.88 9.42
CA ILE A 121 -0.16 -7.69 8.50
C ILE A 121 -0.84 -8.99 8.04
N SER A 122 -1.86 -9.46 8.76
CA SER A 122 -2.61 -10.68 8.48
C SER A 122 -3.94 -10.45 7.77
N GLY A 123 -4.33 -9.21 7.51
CA GLY A 123 -5.61 -8.91 6.88
C GLY A 123 -6.31 -7.68 7.42
N PHE A 124 -7.58 -7.54 7.07
CA PHE A 124 -8.41 -6.41 7.41
C PHE A 124 -9.88 -6.80 7.49
N SER A 125 -10.70 -5.89 8.00
CA SER A 125 -12.13 -6.09 8.12
C SER A 125 -12.89 -5.14 7.18
N ILE A 126 -13.94 -5.67 6.57
CA ILE A 126 -14.87 -4.98 5.70
C ILE A 126 -16.14 -4.72 6.51
N ILE A 127 -16.58 -3.46 6.53
CA ILE A 127 -17.82 -3.02 7.17
C ILE A 127 -18.72 -2.43 6.08
N ILE A 128 -19.94 -2.92 5.97
CA ILE A 128 -20.94 -2.45 5.00
C ILE A 128 -21.97 -1.61 5.72
N LYS A 129 -22.25 -0.41 5.22
CA LYS A 129 -23.33 0.44 5.75
C LYS A 129 -24.23 0.92 4.64
N GLU A 130 -25.50 1.14 4.93
CA GLU A 130 -26.47 1.65 3.96
C GLU A 130 -26.52 3.16 4.04
N TYR A 131 -26.55 3.84 2.89
CA TYR A 131 -26.76 5.29 2.85
C TYR A 131 -28.24 5.66 3.03
N LYS A 132 -29.15 4.71 2.76
CA LYS A 132 -30.61 4.85 2.85
C LYS A 132 -31.19 3.51 3.30
N GLU A 133 -32.33 3.55 4.00
CA GLU A 133 -33.10 2.32 4.26
C GLU A 133 -33.42 1.67 2.91
N LEU A 134 -32.98 0.42 2.74
CA LEU A 134 -33.29 -0.33 1.55
C LEU A 134 -34.73 -0.83 1.64
N ASP A 135 -35.62 -0.27 0.82
CA ASP A 135 -37.04 -0.68 0.72
C ASP A 135 -37.21 -2.15 0.29
N LYS A 136 -36.16 -2.77 -0.27
CA LYS A 136 -36.17 -4.13 -0.82
C LYS A 136 -34.88 -4.86 -0.50
N GLU A 137 -35.01 -6.17 -0.26
CA GLU A 137 -33.86 -7.06 -0.11
C GLU A 137 -33.02 -7.05 -1.40
N ILE A 138 -31.70 -6.86 -1.26
CA ILE A 138 -30.77 -6.88 -2.39
C ILE A 138 -30.80 -8.27 -3.04
N LYS A 139 -31.27 -8.34 -4.28
CA LYS A 139 -31.29 -9.57 -5.08
C LYS A 139 -30.05 -9.63 -5.97
N GLY A 140 -29.26 -10.69 -5.82
CA GLY A 140 -28.13 -10.98 -6.69
C GLY A 140 -26.83 -11.26 -5.95
N ASP A 141 -25.76 -11.50 -6.72
CA ASP A 141 -24.44 -11.82 -6.19
C ASP A 141 -23.74 -10.56 -5.69
N LEU A 142 -23.92 -10.30 -4.39
CA LEU A 142 -23.28 -9.20 -3.69
C LEU A 142 -21.81 -9.54 -3.37
N LYS A 143 -20.89 -8.69 -3.83
CA LYS A 143 -19.44 -8.85 -3.60
C LYS A 143 -18.76 -7.52 -3.34
N VAL A 144 -17.70 -7.54 -2.55
CA VAL A 144 -16.78 -6.41 -2.40
C VAL A 144 -15.54 -6.69 -3.23
N VAL A 145 -15.26 -5.82 -4.19
CA VAL A 145 -13.98 -5.82 -4.89
C VAL A 145 -13.05 -4.84 -4.20
N TRP A 146 -11.82 -5.25 -3.92
CA TRP A 146 -10.87 -4.43 -3.17
C TRP A 146 -9.46 -4.52 -3.75
N GLN A 147 -8.68 -3.47 -3.50
CA GLN A 147 -7.29 -3.34 -3.88
C GLN A 147 -6.49 -2.85 -2.67
N LEU A 148 -5.38 -3.52 -2.40
CA LEU A 148 -4.40 -3.14 -1.41
C LEU A 148 -3.31 -2.33 -2.08
N ILE A 149 -3.13 -1.09 -1.63
CA ILE A 149 -2.19 -0.12 -2.20
C ILE A 149 -1.13 0.17 -1.15
N GLY A 150 0.12 0.22 -1.57
CA GLY A 150 1.18 0.68 -0.68
C GLY A 150 2.54 0.71 -1.35
N LYS A 151 3.54 1.10 -0.56
CA LYS A 151 4.92 1.13 -1.00
C LYS A 151 5.51 -0.26 -0.83
N PRO A 152 5.89 -0.94 -1.92
CA PRO A 152 6.34 -2.32 -1.81
C PRO A 152 7.59 -2.48 -0.93
N LYS A 153 8.52 -1.51 -0.99
CA LYS A 153 9.72 -1.47 -0.13
C LYS A 153 9.39 -1.48 1.37
N SER A 154 8.26 -0.91 1.78
CA SER A 154 7.85 -0.84 3.19
C SER A 154 7.04 -2.06 3.63
N ILE A 155 6.25 -2.65 2.72
CA ILE A 155 5.23 -3.66 3.04
C ILE A 155 5.69 -5.10 2.73
N GLY A 156 6.68 -5.27 1.85
CA GLY A 156 7.32 -6.57 1.60
C GLY A 156 6.60 -7.52 0.64
N TYR A 157 5.37 -7.19 0.20
CA TYR A 157 4.60 -8.04 -0.72
C TYR A 157 4.50 -7.49 -2.14
N PHE A 158 4.53 -8.43 -3.10
CA PHE A 158 4.48 -8.15 -4.53
C PHE A 158 3.71 -9.25 -5.28
N SER A 159 2.44 -9.02 -5.61
CA SER A 159 1.75 -9.92 -6.55
C SER A 159 2.33 -9.78 -7.95
N LYS A 160 2.64 -10.90 -8.61
CA LYS A 160 3.17 -10.93 -9.99
C LYS A 160 2.23 -10.22 -10.99
N GLN A 161 0.92 -10.24 -10.72
CA GLN A 161 -0.10 -9.69 -11.61
C GLN A 161 -0.26 -8.17 -11.46
N THR A 162 0.10 -7.60 -10.31
CA THR A 162 -0.17 -6.19 -10.01
C THR A 162 1.09 -5.36 -9.75
N ARG A 163 2.27 -5.99 -9.67
CA ARG A 163 3.57 -5.35 -9.35
C ARG A 163 4.01 -4.20 -10.28
N ASN A 164 3.39 -4.07 -11.46
CA ASN A 164 3.67 -3.00 -12.42
C ASN A 164 2.61 -1.89 -12.39
N ASN A 165 1.54 -2.05 -11.59
CA ASN A 165 0.45 -1.08 -11.50
C ASN A 165 0.85 0.00 -10.50
N GLU A 166 1.46 1.06 -11.01
CA GLU A 166 1.73 2.27 -10.24
C GLU A 166 0.43 2.98 -9.87
N VAL A 167 0.42 3.52 -8.66
CA VAL A 167 -0.68 4.32 -8.13
C VAL A 167 -0.14 5.68 -7.75
N PHE A 168 -0.81 6.71 -8.22
CA PHE A 168 -0.56 8.07 -7.80
C PHE A 168 -1.58 8.44 -6.72
N ASN A 169 -1.13 9.22 -5.74
CA ASN A 169 -1.97 9.67 -4.64
C ASN A 169 -1.96 11.20 -4.53
N THR A 170 -3.14 11.75 -4.28
CA THR A 170 -3.32 13.13 -3.80
C THR A 170 -4.18 13.07 -2.56
N GLU A 171 -3.80 13.85 -1.55
CA GLU A 171 -4.52 13.94 -0.27
C GLU A 171 -4.90 15.40 -0.06
N PHE A 172 -6.11 15.66 0.44
CA PHE A 172 -6.52 17.02 0.77
C PHE A 172 -7.39 17.08 2.03
N GLU A 173 -7.18 18.20 2.71
CA GLU A 173 -7.90 18.77 3.85
C GLU A 173 -9.29 19.32 3.49
N THR A 174 -10.40 18.89 4.05
CA THR A 174 -11.64 19.68 3.94
C THR A 174 -12.55 19.55 5.16
N GLU A 175 -13.38 20.57 5.40
CA GLU A 175 -14.40 20.51 6.44
C GLU A 175 -15.52 19.54 6.03
N ILE A 176 -16.19 18.96 7.02
CA ILE A 176 -17.34 18.09 6.77
C ILE A 176 -18.53 18.96 6.32
N PRO A 177 -19.05 18.80 5.09
CA PRO A 177 -20.15 19.63 4.61
C PRO A 177 -21.45 19.28 5.35
N GLU A 178 -22.33 20.26 5.56
CA GLU A 178 -23.65 19.99 6.15
C GLU A 178 -24.51 19.08 5.28
N GLN A 179 -24.42 19.23 3.95
CA GLN A 179 -25.14 18.39 2.98
C GLN A 179 -24.24 18.01 1.80
N LYS A 180 -23.60 18.99 1.18
CA LYS A 180 -22.76 18.77 0.00
C LYS A 180 -21.75 19.90 -0.14
N ILE A 181 -20.53 19.57 -0.58
CA ILE A 181 -19.57 20.51 -1.14
C ILE A 181 -19.06 19.99 -2.48
N SER A 182 -18.86 20.90 -3.43
CA SER A 182 -18.21 20.61 -4.71
C SER A 182 -16.80 21.18 -4.66
N LEU A 183 -15.82 20.37 -5.06
CA LEU A 183 -14.41 20.69 -4.97
C LEU A 183 -13.71 20.37 -6.28
N GLN A 184 -12.67 21.15 -6.54
CA GLN A 184 -11.74 20.96 -7.65
C GLN A 184 -10.37 20.67 -7.04
N ILE A 185 -9.79 19.52 -7.38
CA ILE A 185 -8.54 19.04 -6.81
C ILE A 185 -7.46 19.02 -7.89
N ASP A 186 -6.35 19.72 -7.63
CA ASP A 186 -5.15 19.65 -8.45
C ASP A 186 -4.35 18.38 -8.14
N VAL A 187 -3.97 17.67 -9.18
CA VAL A 187 -3.10 16.50 -9.11
C VAL A 187 -1.74 16.80 -9.75
N LYS A 188 -0.73 16.02 -9.36
CA LYS A 188 0.64 16.24 -9.86
C LYS A 188 0.79 15.84 -11.33
N GLU A 189 0.11 14.77 -11.70
CA GLU A 189 0.20 14.14 -13.01
C GLU A 189 -0.90 14.61 -13.94
N GLU A 190 -0.61 14.62 -15.24
CA GLU A 190 -1.61 14.87 -16.26
C GLU A 190 -2.45 13.61 -16.49
N LEU A 191 -3.74 13.71 -16.20
CA LEU A 191 -4.72 12.64 -16.26
C LEU A 191 -5.19 12.46 -17.70
N SER A 192 -4.91 11.28 -18.26
CA SER A 192 -5.53 10.85 -19.52
C SER A 192 -6.91 10.21 -19.25
N PRO A 193 -7.77 10.05 -20.28
CA PRO A 193 -9.03 9.33 -20.15
C PRO A 193 -8.89 7.87 -19.66
N ASP A 194 -7.72 7.25 -19.87
CA ASP A 194 -7.43 5.87 -19.45
C ASP A 194 -7.17 5.74 -17.95
N PHE A 195 -7.26 6.84 -17.20
CA PHE A 195 -7.11 6.82 -15.76
C PHE A 195 -8.36 6.30 -15.06
N ILE A 196 -8.15 5.49 -14.03
CA ILE A 196 -9.20 5.15 -13.07
C ILE A 196 -8.96 5.97 -11.82
N ILE A 197 -10.00 6.70 -11.40
CA ILE A 197 -10.01 7.47 -10.15
C ILE A 197 -10.75 6.66 -9.09
N ALA A 198 -10.10 6.47 -7.94
CA ALA A 198 -10.69 5.90 -6.75
C ALA A 198 -10.50 6.87 -5.58
N THR A 199 -11.50 6.96 -4.73
CA THR A 199 -11.50 7.88 -3.60
C THR A 199 -11.69 7.10 -2.31
N SER A 200 -11.05 7.57 -1.24
CA SER A 200 -11.24 7.03 0.10
C SER A 200 -11.19 8.17 1.10
N ILE A 201 -12.02 8.05 2.13
CA ILE A 201 -12.12 9.04 3.20
C ILE A 201 -11.43 8.47 4.43
N GLN A 202 -10.48 9.22 4.97
CA GLN A 202 -9.93 8.95 6.29
C GLN A 202 -10.78 9.71 7.31
N TYR A 203 -11.59 8.95 8.05
CA TYR A 203 -12.40 9.51 9.11
C TYR A 203 -11.52 9.90 10.29
N PRO A 204 -11.77 11.06 10.93
CA PRO A 204 -11.14 11.36 12.21
C PRO A 204 -11.51 10.27 13.24
N PRO A 205 -10.66 10.00 14.23
CA PRO A 205 -10.90 8.99 15.27
C PRO A 205 -11.97 9.44 16.29
N THR A 206 -13.03 10.10 15.85
CA THR A 206 -14.13 10.59 16.69
C THR A 206 -15.24 9.54 16.78
N ASN A 207 -16.03 9.62 17.85
CA ASN A 207 -17.22 8.79 18.04
C ASN A 207 -18.37 9.14 17.05
N TYR A 208 -18.18 10.13 16.17
CA TYR A 208 -19.16 10.54 15.17
C TYR A 208 -18.90 9.83 13.85
N GLU A 209 -19.74 8.83 13.55
CA GLU A 209 -19.67 8.14 12.27
C GLU A 209 -20.45 8.89 11.19
N TYR A 210 -19.84 9.94 10.63
CA TYR A 210 -20.38 10.57 9.43
C TYR A 210 -20.49 9.55 8.29
N MET A 211 -21.56 9.70 7.50
CA MET A 211 -21.77 8.93 6.27
C MET A 211 -21.50 9.82 5.07
N LEU A 212 -20.28 9.73 4.58
CA LEU A 212 -19.80 10.57 3.51
C LEU A 212 -19.62 9.74 2.25
N GLN A 213 -19.99 10.33 1.12
CA GLN A 213 -19.77 9.76 -0.20
C GLN A 213 -19.01 10.79 -1.04
N VAL A 214 -17.94 10.33 -1.68
CA VAL A 214 -17.20 11.13 -2.66
C VAL A 214 -17.61 10.66 -4.05
N VAL A 215 -18.16 11.58 -4.85
CA VAL A 215 -18.59 11.33 -6.22
C VAL A 215 -17.69 12.12 -7.16
N VAL A 216 -16.87 11.41 -7.94
CA VAL A 216 -16.05 12.02 -8.99
C VAL A 216 -16.97 12.38 -10.16
N LYS A 217 -16.96 13.64 -10.59
CA LYS A 217 -17.79 14.15 -11.69
C LYS A 217 -17.08 14.10 -13.03
N SER A 218 -15.85 14.58 -13.05
CA SER A 218 -15.02 14.69 -14.24
C SER A 218 -13.55 14.82 -13.85
N TRP A 219 -12.67 14.57 -14.80
CA TRP A 219 -11.26 14.91 -14.70
C TRP A 219 -10.72 15.30 -16.07
N SER A 220 -9.84 16.29 -16.10
CA SER A 220 -9.15 16.71 -17.32
C SER A 220 -7.85 17.43 -16.99
N GLY A 221 -6.81 17.20 -17.78
CA GLY A 221 -5.49 17.75 -17.49
C GLY A 221 -5.03 17.35 -16.09
N LYS A 222 -4.80 18.33 -15.22
CA LYS A 222 -4.35 18.09 -13.83
C LYS A 222 -5.44 18.27 -12.79
N ILE A 223 -6.71 18.26 -13.21
CA ILE A 223 -7.84 18.62 -12.37
C ILE A 223 -8.79 17.43 -12.23
N ILE A 224 -9.27 17.21 -11.01
CA ILE A 224 -10.39 16.31 -10.69
C ILE A 224 -11.52 17.12 -10.06
N ASP A 225 -12.71 17.05 -10.66
CA ASP A 225 -13.93 17.62 -10.09
C ASP A 225 -14.66 16.56 -9.30
N LEU A 226 -15.01 16.87 -8.05
CA LEU A 226 -15.72 15.94 -7.17
C LEU A 226 -16.77 16.63 -6.30
N ASP A 227 -17.76 15.84 -5.91
CA ASP A 227 -18.72 16.19 -4.87
C ASP A 227 -18.41 15.36 -3.62
N ILE A 228 -18.45 15.99 -2.45
CA ILE A 228 -18.53 15.28 -1.16
C ILE A 228 -19.92 15.51 -0.63
N ILE A 229 -20.66 14.42 -0.45
CA ILE A 229 -22.06 14.41 0.00
C ILE A 229 -22.10 13.84 1.41
N ASN A 230 -22.77 14.55 2.32
CA ASN A 230 -23.02 14.11 3.68
C ASN A 230 -24.48 13.65 3.82
N PHE A 231 -24.65 12.37 4.13
CA PHE A 231 -25.95 11.76 4.39
C PHE A 231 -26.39 11.87 5.86
N GLY A 232 -25.59 12.54 6.70
CA GLY A 232 -25.84 12.74 8.13
C GLY A 232 -25.39 11.57 9.01
N SER A 233 -25.66 11.69 10.32
CA SER A 233 -25.58 10.60 11.29
C SER A 233 -26.96 9.98 11.50
N PHE A 234 -27.06 8.64 11.56
CA PHE A 234 -28.33 7.97 11.86
C PHE A 234 -28.85 8.23 13.28
N ASP A 235 -28.01 8.74 14.19
CA ASP A 235 -28.45 9.11 15.54
C ASP A 235 -29.17 10.46 15.54
N LYS A 236 -30.50 10.41 15.62
CA LYS A 236 -31.39 11.59 15.77
C LYS A 236 -31.35 12.21 17.18
N THR A 237 -30.54 11.68 18.09
CA THR A 237 -30.57 12.01 19.54
C THR A 237 -29.34 12.74 20.05
N GLN A 238 -28.38 13.13 19.21
CA GLN A 238 -27.23 13.90 19.67
C GLN A 238 -27.28 15.32 19.13
N ASP A 239 -27.20 16.28 20.06
CA ASP A 239 -27.11 17.71 19.78
C ASP A 239 -26.07 17.98 18.70
N LYS A 240 -26.45 18.86 17.76
CA LYS A 240 -25.54 19.41 16.74
C LYS A 240 -24.45 20.21 17.43
N ALA A 241 -23.42 19.54 17.92
CA ALA A 241 -22.13 20.18 18.13
C ALA A 241 -21.63 20.60 16.75
N VAL A 242 -21.74 21.89 16.44
CA VAL A 242 -20.99 22.51 15.34
C VAL A 242 -19.53 22.37 15.72
N CYS A 243 -18.93 21.28 15.27
CA CYS A 243 -17.54 20.98 15.51
C CYS A 243 -16.85 21.21 14.17
N ASN A 244 -15.93 22.17 14.11
CA ASN A 244 -15.04 22.42 12.98
C ASN A 244 -14.14 21.19 12.78
N GLN A 245 -14.72 20.13 12.23
CA GLN A 245 -14.04 18.85 12.01
C GLN A 245 -13.58 18.80 10.56
N SER A 246 -12.28 18.58 10.40
CA SER A 246 -11.67 18.30 9.10
C SER A 246 -11.58 16.79 8.88
N GLN A 247 -11.60 16.43 7.61
CA GLN A 247 -11.42 15.06 7.12
C GLN A 247 -10.35 15.07 6.03
N SER A 248 -9.50 14.04 6.02
CA SER A 248 -8.54 13.84 4.95
C SER A 248 -9.15 12.91 3.90
N THR A 249 -9.31 13.40 2.67
CA THR A 249 -9.71 12.58 1.53
C THR A 249 -8.48 12.25 0.71
N ARG A 250 -8.28 10.95 0.47
CA ARG A 250 -7.23 10.44 -0.41
C ARG A 250 -7.83 10.00 -1.73
N ILE A 251 -7.31 10.56 -2.82
CA ILE A 251 -7.60 10.16 -4.18
C ILE A 251 -6.43 9.31 -4.67
N CYS A 252 -6.73 8.06 -5.05
CA CYS A 252 -5.81 7.17 -5.72
C CYS A 252 -6.18 7.10 -7.20
N TYR A 253 -5.20 7.26 -8.08
CA TYR A 253 -5.45 7.17 -9.52
C TYR A 253 -4.35 6.38 -10.24
N ARG A 254 -4.74 5.67 -11.31
CA ARG A 254 -3.83 4.80 -12.09
C ARG A 254 -4.07 4.94 -13.59
N ARG A 255 -3.02 4.77 -14.40
CA ARG A 255 -3.09 4.69 -15.87
C ARG A 255 -3.26 3.24 -16.30
N PHE A 256 -4.16 2.95 -17.26
CA PHE A 256 -4.20 1.63 -17.91
C PHE A 256 -3.08 1.51 -18.95
N TRP A 257 -2.35 0.39 -18.92
CA TRP A 257 -1.68 -0.17 -20.09
C TRP A 257 -2.40 -1.48 -20.39
N LEU A 258 -3.05 -1.57 -21.54
CA LEU A 258 -3.57 -2.84 -22.07
C LEU A 258 -2.42 -3.69 -22.61
#